data_AF-A0A392QUY3-F1
#
_entry.id   AF-A0A392QUY3-F1
#
_cell.length_a   1.000
_cell.length_b   1.000
_cell.length_c   1.000
_cell.angle_alpha   90.00
_cell.angle_beta   90.00
_cell.angle_gamma   90.00
#
_symmetry.space_group_name_H-M   'P 1'
#
loop_
_entity.id
_entity.type
_entity.pdbx_description
1 polymer ?
#
loop_
_entity_poly.entity_id
_entity_poly.type
_entity_poly.pdbx_seq_one_letter_code
_entity_poly.pdbx_strand_id
1 'polypeptide(L)'
;MRAIGQSTISIVVLSTNYANSRWCMLELEKIMEIGRSKGLVVVPVFYEVDPSEVRRQKGQFGTQFEGLISTISVDESTEINWRRELSNICGIAGSVLIDSSQSRDPTQDRGRVTRS
;
A
#
# COMPACT_ATOMS: atom_id res chain seq x y z
N MET A 1 -18.45 4.61 10.05
CA MET A 1 -17.47 3.77 10.77
C MET A 1 -18.09 3.02 11.96
N ARG A 2 -19.00 2.06 11.74
CA ARG A 2 -19.53 1.19 12.83
C ARG A 2 -18.93 -0.22 12.85
N ALA A 3 -18.29 -0.68 11.77
CA ALA A 3 -17.84 -2.08 11.64
C ALA A 3 -16.48 -2.39 12.29
N ILE A 4 -15.50 -1.48 12.24
CA ILE A 4 -14.11 -1.76 12.65
C ILE A 4 -13.99 -2.03 14.17
N GLY A 5 -14.95 -1.55 14.98
CA GLY A 5 -14.96 -1.79 16.43
C GLY A 5 -15.44 -3.19 16.85
N GLN A 6 -15.99 -3.98 15.94
CA GLN A 6 -16.50 -5.34 16.20
C GLN A 6 -15.76 -6.43 15.40
N SER A 7 -14.93 -6.06 14.43
CA SER A 7 -14.13 -7.01 13.67
C SER A 7 -13.03 -7.63 14.54
N THR A 8 -12.81 -8.94 14.37
CA THR A 8 -11.69 -9.66 14.98
C THR A 8 -10.46 -9.68 14.08
N ILE A 9 -10.64 -9.48 12.77
CA ILE A 9 -9.59 -9.48 11.74
C ILE A 9 -9.79 -8.31 10.78
N SER A 10 -8.71 -7.67 10.37
CA SER A 10 -8.67 -6.69 9.29
C SER A 10 -7.60 -7.08 8.27
N ILE A 11 -8.01 -7.25 7.01
CA ILE A 11 -7.11 -7.52 5.89
C ILE A 11 -6.82 -6.19 5.19
N VAL A 12 -5.54 -5.83 5.11
CA VAL A 12 -5.11 -4.57 4.49
C VAL A 12 -4.38 -4.89 3.19
N VAL A 13 -5.03 -4.60 2.06
CA VAL A 13 -4.46 -4.81 0.73
C VAL A 13 -3.67 -3.58 0.30
N LEU A 14 -2.35 -3.66 0.47
CA LEU A 14 -1.39 -2.63 0.11
C LEU A 14 -1.10 -2.73 -1.38
N SER A 15 -1.33 -1.63 -2.11
CA SER A 15 -1.09 -1.50 -3.56
C SER A 15 -0.65 -0.07 -3.89
N THR A 16 -0.22 0.18 -5.12
CA THR A 16 0.08 1.54 -5.60
C THR A 16 -1.13 2.47 -5.49
N ASN A 17 -2.34 1.99 -5.77
CA ASN A 17 -3.58 2.76 -5.62
C ASN A 17 -3.93 3.03 -4.14
N TYR A 18 -3.55 2.13 -3.23
CA TYR A 18 -3.71 2.34 -1.79
C TYR A 18 -2.91 3.57 -1.34
N ALA A 19 -1.67 3.72 -1.82
CA ALA A 19 -0.81 4.86 -1.52
C ALA A 19 -1.36 6.22 -1.98
N ASN A 20 -2.18 6.22 -3.04
CA ASN A 20 -2.77 7.44 -3.62
C ASN A 20 -4.16 7.80 -3.04
N SER A 21 -4.61 7.11 -2.00
CA SER A 21 -5.96 7.30 -1.45
C SER A 21 -5.90 7.87 -0.03
N ARG A 22 -6.41 9.10 0.15
CA ARG A 22 -6.57 9.72 1.48
C ARG A 22 -7.38 8.83 2.42
N TRP A 23 -8.46 8.22 1.91
CA TRP A 23 -9.31 7.35 2.71
C TRP A 23 -8.55 6.11 3.20
N CYS A 24 -7.72 5.50 2.33
CA CYS A 24 -6.90 4.36 2.72
C CYS A 24 -5.91 4.73 3.83
N MET A 25 -5.30 5.91 3.79
CA MET A 25 -4.40 6.36 4.86
C MET A 25 -5.12 6.57 6.20
N LEU A 26 -6.30 7.18 6.18
CA LEU A 26 -7.14 7.34 7.38
C LEU A 26 -7.61 6.00 7.94
N GLU A 27 -7.94 5.05 7.07
CA GLU A 27 -8.30 3.69 7.48
C GLU A 27 -7.11 2.93 8.08
N LEU A 28 -5.92 3.04 7.49
CA LEU A 28 -4.70 2.44 8.02
C LEU A 28 -4.43 2.91 9.45
N GLU A 29 -4.47 4.23 9.66
CA GLU A 29 -4.31 4.83 10.98
C GLU A 29 -5.30 4.23 11.98
N LYS A 30 -6.59 4.14 11.61
CA LYS A 30 -7.61 3.62 12.50
C LYS A 30 -7.46 2.12 12.79
N ILE A 31 -7.11 1.34 11.78
CA ILE A 31 -6.86 -0.11 11.91
C ILE A 31 -5.68 -0.35 12.85
N MET A 32 -4.58 0.38 12.68
CA MET A 32 -3.39 0.22 13.51
C MET A 32 -3.63 0.67 14.96
N GLU A 33 -4.40 1.74 15.17
CA GLU A 33 -4.84 2.18 16.52
C GLU A 33 -5.69 1.09 17.23
N ILE A 34 -6.67 0.52 16.53
CA ILE A 34 -7.56 -0.52 17.09
C ILE A 34 -6.79 -1.83 17.28
N GLY A 35 -5.92 -2.21 16.36
CA GLY A 35 -5.04 -3.39 16.45
C GLY A 35 -4.20 -3.38 17.73
N ARG A 36 -3.60 -2.24 18.05
CA ARG A 36 -2.80 -2.08 19.28
C ARG A 36 -3.63 -2.11 20.56
N SER A 37 -4.86 -1.60 20.54
CA SER A 37 -5.63 -1.33 21.77
C SER A 37 -6.74 -2.34 22.07
N LYS A 38 -7.20 -3.11 21.07
CA LYS A 38 -8.41 -3.95 21.18
C LYS A 38 -8.27 -5.37 20.65
N GLY A 39 -7.05 -5.82 20.36
CA GLY A 39 -6.79 -7.21 19.94
C GLY A 39 -7.29 -7.55 18.54
N LEU A 40 -7.51 -6.56 17.67
CA LEU A 40 -7.81 -6.77 16.25
C LEU A 40 -6.58 -7.37 15.55
N VAL A 41 -6.75 -8.53 14.91
CA VAL A 41 -5.70 -9.16 14.11
C VAL A 41 -5.58 -8.42 12.77
N VAL A 42 -4.41 -7.87 12.47
CA VAL A 42 -4.14 -7.19 11.20
C VAL A 42 -3.35 -8.13 10.29
N VAL A 43 -3.81 -8.30 9.06
CA VAL A 43 -3.16 -9.15 8.05
C VAL A 43 -2.85 -8.32 6.80
N PRO A 44 -1.60 -7.91 6.60
CA PRO A 44 -1.21 -7.22 5.37
C PRO A 44 -1.12 -8.18 4.17
N VAL A 45 -1.62 -7.72 3.04
CA VAL A 45 -1.48 -8.34 1.73
C VAL A 45 -0.84 -7.31 0.79
N PHE A 46 0.31 -7.65 0.22
CA PHE A 46 1.06 -6.79 -0.68
C PHE A 46 0.71 -7.15 -2.13
N TYR A 47 -0.17 -6.38 -2.76
CA TYR A 47 -0.67 -6.62 -4.11
C TYR A 47 0.13 -5.81 -5.13
N GLU A 48 0.88 -6.50 -5.98
CA GLU A 48 1.73 -5.92 -7.03
C GLU A 48 2.70 -4.85 -6.52
N VAL A 49 3.12 -4.94 -5.25
CA VAL A 49 4.07 -4.02 -4.62
C VAL A 49 5.11 -4.80 -3.82
N ASP A 50 6.36 -4.32 -3.82
CA ASP A 50 7.39 -4.84 -2.93
C ASP A 50 7.14 -4.33 -1.49
N PRO A 51 7.02 -5.21 -0.48
CA PRO A 51 6.96 -4.80 0.92
C PRO A 51 8.07 -3.83 1.33
N SER A 52 9.26 -3.92 0.74
CA SER A 52 10.39 -3.03 1.00
C SER A 52 10.15 -1.60 0.49
N GLU A 53 9.40 -1.45 -0.60
CA GLU A 53 8.96 -0.16 -1.15
C GLU A 53 7.87 0.45 -0.28
N VAL A 54 6.90 -0.36 0.17
CA VAL A 54 5.84 0.10 1.08
C VAL A 54 6.44 0.56 2.41
N ARG A 55 7.33 -0.25 3.01
CA ARG A 55 7.96 0.04 4.32
C ARG A 55 8.76 1.34 4.32
N ARG A 56 9.47 1.62 3.21
CA ARG A 56 10.36 2.78 3.09
C ARG A 56 9.72 3.95 2.33
N GLN A 57 8.48 3.77 1.86
CA GLN A 57 7.79 4.69 0.96
C GLN A 57 8.68 5.08 -0.24
N LYS A 58 9.20 4.07 -0.94
CA LYS A 58 10.07 4.19 -2.12
C LYS A 58 9.43 3.55 -3.36
N GLY A 59 10.10 3.67 -4.50
CA GLY A 59 9.63 3.10 -5.76
C GLY A 59 8.27 3.66 -6.18
N GLN A 60 7.47 2.85 -6.86
CA GLN A 60 6.17 3.31 -7.36
C GLN A 60 5.20 3.63 -6.24
N PHE A 61 5.21 2.83 -5.16
CA PHE A 61 4.38 3.09 -3.99
C PHE A 61 4.73 4.45 -3.37
N GLY A 62 6.02 4.72 -3.17
CA GLY A 62 6.52 6.00 -2.67
C GLY A 62 6.09 7.17 -3.54
N THR A 63 6.25 7.08 -4.86
CA THR A 63 5.83 8.14 -5.78
C THR A 63 4.33 8.45 -5.67
N GLN A 64 3.48 7.43 -5.55
CA GLN A 64 2.04 7.64 -5.35
C GLN A 64 1.73 8.27 -3.99
N PHE A 65 2.43 7.85 -2.94
CA PHE A 65 2.28 8.40 -1.59
C PHE A 65 2.69 9.89 -1.55
N GLU A 66 3.87 10.25 -2.06
CA GLU A 66 4.31 11.65 -2.12
C GLU A 66 3.35 12.51 -2.97
N GLY A 67 2.83 11.94 -4.07
CA GLY A 67 1.81 12.58 -4.90
C GLY A 67 0.54 12.92 -4.13
N LEU A 68 0.04 11.99 -3.30
CA LEU A 68 -1.08 12.24 -2.40
C LEU A 68 -0.76 13.36 -1.41
N ILE A 69 0.37 13.27 -0.68
CA ILE A 69 0.79 14.25 0.33
C ILE A 69 0.78 15.67 -0.26
N SER A 70 1.37 15.83 -1.44
CA SER A 70 1.44 17.12 -2.13
C SER A 70 0.07 17.59 -2.62
N THR A 71 -0.78 16.69 -3.15
CA THR A 71 -2.07 17.05 -3.76
C THR A 71 -3.07 17.56 -2.73
N ILE A 72 -3.08 16.99 -1.53
CA ILE A 72 -4.04 17.37 -0.48
C ILE A 72 -3.43 18.25 0.61
N SER A 73 -2.17 18.66 0.46
CA SER A 73 -1.43 19.50 1.41
C SER A 73 -1.52 19.00 2.84
N VAL A 74 -1.12 17.73 3.05
CA VAL A 74 -1.13 17.10 4.38
C VAL A 74 -0.17 17.83 5.31
N ASP A 75 -0.56 18.05 6.56
CA ASP A 75 0.32 18.63 7.55
C ASP A 75 1.41 17.65 7.99
N GLU A 76 2.54 18.18 8.46
CA GLU A 76 3.72 17.40 8.85
C GLU A 76 3.41 16.30 9.88
N SER A 77 2.51 16.58 10.84
CA SER A 77 2.19 15.61 11.90
C SER A 77 1.40 14.42 11.35
N THR A 78 0.45 14.67 10.45
CA THR A 78 -0.32 13.63 9.77
C THR A 78 0.58 12.82 8.83
N GLU A 79 1.48 13.47 8.09
CA GLU A 79 2.43 12.78 7.21
C GLU A 79 3.36 11.84 8.00
N ILE A 80 3.97 12.33 9.09
CA ILE A 80 4.83 11.53 9.98
C ILE A 80 4.08 10.31 10.50
N ASN A 81 2.81 10.50 10.90
CA ASN A 81 1.98 9.41 11.37
C ASN A 81 1.72 8.36 10.29
N TRP A 82 1.36 8.76 9.08
CA TRP A 82 1.11 7.82 7.98
C TRP A 82 2.37 7.04 7.59
N ARG A 83 3.53 7.70 7.49
CA ARG A 83 4.81 7.02 7.24
C ARG A 83 5.11 5.98 8.33
N ARG A 84 4.88 6.33 9.59
CA ARG A 84 5.05 5.42 10.72
C ARG A 84 4.13 4.20 10.61
N GLU A 85 2.84 4.40 10.32
CA GLU A 85 1.89 3.28 10.24
C GLU A 85 2.15 2.38 9.01
N LEU A 86 2.57 2.95 7.87
CA LEU A 86 3.02 2.18 6.71
C LEU A 86 4.27 1.33 7.03
N SER A 87 5.21 1.87 7.81
CA SER A 87 6.38 1.11 8.28
C SER A 87 5.96 0.01 9.27
N ASN A 88 5.10 0.33 10.23
CA ASN A 88 4.61 -0.58 11.26
C ASN A 88 3.87 -1.77 10.67
N ILE A 89 2.94 -1.54 9.74
CA ILE A 89 2.17 -2.62 9.13
C ILE A 89 3.08 -3.57 8.32
N CYS A 90 4.16 -3.06 7.73
CA CYS A 90 5.18 -3.88 7.07
C CYS A 90 6.04 -4.69 8.05
N GLY A 91 5.94 -4.46 9.36
CA GLY A 91 6.52 -5.31 10.40
C GLY A 91 5.67 -6.52 10.76
N ILE A 92 4.42 -6.57 10.28
CA ILE A 92 3.49 -7.68 10.53
C ILE A 92 3.68 -8.74 9.44
N ALA A 93 3.60 -10.03 9.82
CA ALA A 93 3.66 -11.13 8.86
C ALA A 93 2.47 -11.05 7.88
N GLY A 94 2.77 -11.15 6.58
CA GLY A 94 1.79 -10.98 5.51
C GLY A 94 2.12 -11.79 4.27
N SER A 95 1.32 -11.63 3.22
CA SER A 95 1.48 -12.34 1.95
C SER A 95 1.72 -11.37 0.79
N VAL A 96 2.59 -11.75 -0.14
CA VAL A 96 2.82 -11.01 -1.39
C VAL A 96 2.01 -11.69 -2.50
N LEU A 97 1.21 -10.91 -3.22
CA LEU A 97 0.42 -11.34 -4.36
C LEU A 97 0.90 -10.59 -5.60
N ILE A 98 1.47 -11.33 -6.55
CA ILE A 98 1.92 -10.81 -7.84
C ILE A 98 1.03 -11.45 -8.90
N ASP A 99 0.32 -10.63 -9.68
CA ASP A 99 -0.44 -11.15 -10.82
C ASP A 99 0.51 -11.53 -11.95
N SER A 100 0.60 -12.83 -12.25
CA SER A 100 1.42 -13.36 -13.32
C SER A 100 0.85 -13.05 -14.71
N SER A 101 -0.40 -12.59 -14.82
CA SER A 101 -1.00 -12.19 -16.10
C SER A 101 -0.38 -10.90 -16.68
N GLN A 102 0.33 -10.12 -15.86
CA GLN A 102 1.03 -8.89 -16.26
C GLN A 102 2.55 -9.07 -16.46
N SER A 103 3.05 -10.31 -16.52
CA SER A 103 4.42 -10.54 -16.99
C SER A 103 4.51 -10.13 -18.47
N ARG A 104 4.82 -8.85 -18.72
CA ARG A 104 5.19 -8.37 -20.06
C ARG A 104 6.44 -9.14 -20.45
N ASP A 105 6.28 -10.08 -21.37
CA ASP A 105 7.40 -10.77 -21.99
C ASP A 105 8.21 -9.73 -22.80
N PRO A 106 9.44 -9.39 -22.38
CA PRO A 106 10.24 -8.39 -23.07
C PRO A 106 10.69 -8.85 -24.47
N THR A 107 10.37 -10.08 -24.89
CA THR A 107 10.72 -10.59 -26.22
C THR A 107 9.73 -10.23 -27.32
N GLN A 108 8.56 -9.63 -27.01
CA GLN A 108 7.53 -9.30 -28.02
C GLN A 108 7.70 -7.91 -28.69
N ASP A 109 8.94 -7.40 -28.81
CA ASP A 109 9.23 -6.15 -29.57
C ASP A 109 10.31 -6.31 -30.65
N ARG A 110 10.67 -7.55 -31.04
CA ARG A 110 11.54 -7.81 -32.19
C ARG A 110 10.76 -8.43 -33.34
N GLY A 111 9.99 -7.60 -34.05
CA GLY A 111 9.22 -8.11 -35.17
C GLY A 111 8.54 -7.07 -36.06
N ARG A 112 9.20 -5.98 -36.44
CA ARG A 112 8.76 -5.20 -37.61
C ARG A 112 9.90 -4.55 -38.37
N VAL A 113 10.63 -5.37 -39.14
CA VAL A 113 11.30 -4.89 -40.36
C VAL A 113 10.25 -4.91 -41.46
N THR A 114 9.65 -3.76 -41.77
CA THR A 114 8.92 -3.58 -43.03
C THR A 114 9.91 -3.19 -44.11
N ARG A 115 10.10 -4.10 -45.08
CA ARG A 115 10.61 -3.77 -46.41
C ARG A 115 9.58 -2.90 -47.15
N SER A 116 10.05 -1.82 -47.78
CA SER A 116 9.55 -1.27 -49.05
C SER A 116 10.65 -0.36 -49.61
#